data_AF-A0A8B7Z0P9-F1
#
_entry.id   AF-A0A8B7Z0P9-F1
#
_cell.length_a   1.000
_cell.length_b   1.000
_cell.length_c   1.000
_cell.angle_alpha   90.00
_cell.angle_beta   90.00
_cell.angle_gamma   90.00
#
_symmetry.space_group_name_H-M   'P 1'
#
loop_
_entity.id
_entity.type
_entity.pdbx_description
1 polymer ?
#
loop_
_entity_poly.entity_id
_entity_poly.type
_entity_poly.pdbx_seq_one_letter_code
_entity_poly.pdbx_strand_id
1 'polypeptide(L)'
;MSQNGCLSPTTSRTCTMAIQTSSPTVCTEDSKMENARKWLQSGTEACVKVCAIIEKTSLVKDIRKMSCSQQTSSLESFHSLINQFAPKMKAFSHAGIVSRLHLAALHYNENSDRQQATT
;
A
#
# COMPACT_ATOMS: atom_id res chain seq x y z
N MET A 1 -13.73 39.40 -34.63
CA MET A 1 -12.49 39.65 -33.88
C MET A 1 -12.48 38.63 -32.74
N SER A 2 -11.86 37.44 -32.86
CA SER A 2 -10.40 37.19 -32.81
C SER A 2 -9.84 37.60 -31.43
N GLN A 3 -9.31 36.78 -30.51
CA GLN A 3 -9.00 35.33 -30.48
C GLN A 3 -9.04 34.79 -29.03
N ASN A 4 -9.28 33.48 -28.96
CA ASN A 4 -8.89 32.41 -28.02
C ASN A 4 -7.78 32.65 -26.97
N GLY A 5 -7.91 31.93 -25.85
CA GLY A 5 -6.84 31.62 -24.90
C GLY A 5 -7.24 30.52 -23.90
N CYS A 6 -7.40 29.28 -24.38
CA CYS A 6 -7.56 28.09 -23.55
C CYS A 6 -6.25 27.75 -22.81
N LEU A 7 -6.32 27.40 -21.52
CA LEU A 7 -5.25 26.68 -20.82
C LEU A 7 -5.79 25.33 -20.33
N SER A 8 -4.99 24.32 -20.61
CA SER A 8 -5.31 22.90 -20.75
C SER A 8 -5.30 22.10 -19.44
N PRO A 9 -6.00 20.94 -19.41
CA PRO A 9 -5.95 19.97 -18.31
C PRO A 9 -4.66 19.15 -18.35
N THR A 10 -4.04 18.94 -17.18
CA THR A 10 -2.82 18.16 -17.01
C THR A 10 -3.09 16.66 -17.22
N THR A 11 -2.91 16.24 -18.47
CA THR A 11 -2.31 14.99 -18.98
C THR A 11 -2.43 13.72 -18.12
N SER A 12 -3.46 12.92 -18.46
CA SER A 12 -3.38 11.45 -18.48
C SER A 12 -2.12 10.99 -19.20
N ARG A 13 -1.27 10.22 -18.54
CA ARG A 13 -0.19 9.48 -19.21
C ARG A 13 -0.64 8.05 -19.49
N THR A 14 -1.31 7.87 -20.62
CA THR A 14 -1.40 6.58 -21.30
C THR A 14 -0.05 6.34 -21.97
N CYS A 15 0.76 5.44 -21.41
CA CYS A 15 2.07 5.13 -21.98
C CYS A 15 1.97 3.85 -22.81
N THR A 16 1.72 4.02 -24.11
CA THR A 16 1.87 2.99 -25.13
C THR A 16 3.37 2.66 -25.26
N MET A 17 3.78 1.48 -24.82
CA MET A 17 5.16 1.00 -25.01
C MET A 17 5.26 0.25 -26.33
N ALA A 18 6.07 0.80 -27.23
CA ALA A 18 6.52 0.15 -28.46
C ALA A 18 7.39 -1.07 -28.13
N ILE A 19 7.14 -2.18 -28.84
CA ILE A 19 7.96 -3.37 -28.80
C ILE A 19 9.18 -3.12 -29.69
N GLN A 20 10.35 -2.92 -29.08
CA GLN A 20 11.62 -3.06 -29.78
C GLN A 20 12.19 -4.45 -29.44
N THR A 21 12.20 -5.32 -30.44
CA THR A 21 12.78 -6.66 -30.40
C THR A 21 14.30 -6.59 -30.46
N SER A 22 14.99 -7.07 -29.43
CA SER A 22 16.35 -7.60 -29.56
C SER A 22 16.62 -8.60 -28.42
N SER A 23 16.64 -9.89 -28.76
CA SER A 23 17.16 -10.98 -27.91
C SER A 23 18.61 -11.34 -28.36
N PRO A 24 19.34 -12.21 -27.64
CA PRO A 24 19.98 -11.90 -26.36
C PRO A 24 21.48 -12.27 -26.42
N THR A 25 22.37 -11.41 -25.91
CA THR A 25 23.72 -11.89 -25.54
C THR A 25 23.62 -12.45 -24.12
N VAL A 26 23.50 -13.77 -24.04
CA VAL A 26 23.60 -14.54 -22.80
C VAL A 26 25.05 -14.43 -22.31
N CYS A 27 25.24 -13.73 -21.19
CA CYS A 27 26.42 -13.86 -20.35
C CYS A 27 26.05 -14.78 -19.18
N THR A 28 26.63 -15.96 -19.17
CA THR A 28 26.21 -17.13 -18.39
C THR A 28 26.82 -17.18 -16.97
N GLU A 29 26.86 -16.06 -16.23
CA GLU A 29 27.44 -16.06 -14.87
C GLU A 29 26.57 -15.45 -13.75
N ASP A 30 25.32 -15.06 -14.01
CA ASP A 30 24.45 -14.43 -12.98
C ASP A 30 23.49 -15.41 -12.24
N SER A 31 23.31 -16.64 -12.75
CA SER A 31 22.26 -17.55 -12.29
C SER A 31 22.50 -18.18 -10.91
N LYS A 32 23.74 -18.17 -10.40
CA LYS A 32 24.11 -18.87 -9.16
C LYS A 32 23.85 -18.02 -7.90
N MET A 33 23.99 -16.71 -7.99
CA MET A 33 23.76 -15.78 -6.86
C MET A 33 22.25 -15.50 -6.65
N GLU A 34 21.46 -15.53 -7.72
CA GLU A 34 20.04 -15.22 -7.67
C GLU A 34 19.23 -16.30 -6.91
N ASN A 35 19.65 -17.56 -6.98
CA ASN A 35 19.04 -18.61 -6.16
C ASN A 35 19.48 -18.56 -4.68
N ALA A 36 20.66 -18.03 -4.36
CA ALA A 36 21.14 -17.99 -2.97
C ALA A 36 20.30 -17.07 -2.05
N ARG A 37 19.55 -16.11 -2.62
CA ARG A 37 18.68 -15.18 -1.86
C ARG A 37 17.19 -15.54 -1.92
N LYS A 38 16.81 -16.60 -2.62
CA LYS A 38 15.40 -17.01 -2.72
C LYS A 38 15.02 -17.84 -1.50
N TRP A 39 14.06 -17.32 -0.74
CA TRP A 39 13.49 -17.97 0.44
C TRP A 39 12.86 -19.33 0.10
N LEU A 40 12.32 -19.48 -1.11
CA LEU A 40 11.82 -20.74 -1.66
C LEU A 40 12.50 -21.02 -3.01
N GLN A 41 13.13 -22.18 -3.13
CA GLN A 41 13.68 -22.65 -4.40
C GLN A 41 12.59 -23.32 -5.23
N SER A 42 12.46 -22.92 -6.50
CA SER A 42 11.51 -23.51 -7.44
C SER A 42 11.75 -25.01 -7.59
N GLY A 43 10.69 -25.81 -7.52
CA GLY A 43 10.78 -27.27 -7.65
C GLY A 43 11.15 -28.04 -6.37
N THR A 44 11.44 -27.36 -5.26
CA THR A 44 11.56 -28.03 -3.96
C THR A 44 10.20 -28.45 -3.42
N GLU A 45 10.16 -29.54 -2.64
CA GLU A 45 8.93 -30.03 -2.02
C GLU A 45 8.25 -28.96 -1.15
N ALA A 46 9.04 -28.13 -0.46
CA ALA A 46 8.54 -26.99 0.31
C ALA A 46 7.80 -25.98 -0.59
N CYS A 47 8.35 -25.66 -1.76
CA CYS A 47 7.71 -24.77 -2.74
C CYS A 47 6.42 -25.37 -3.27
N VAL A 48 6.40 -26.66 -3.61
CA VAL A 48 5.19 -27.36 -4.08
C VAL A 48 4.08 -27.33 -3.03
N LYS A 49 4.41 -27.57 -1.75
CA LYS A 49 3.43 -27.52 -0.65
C LYS A 49 2.86 -26.12 -0.45
N VAL A 50 3.69 -25.08 -0.52
CA VAL A 50 3.24 -23.68 -0.40
C VAL A 50 2.36 -23.29 -1.59
N CYS A 51 2.74 -23.64 -2.81
CA CYS A 51 1.91 -23.43 -4.00
C CYS A 51 0.56 -24.12 -3.87
N ALA A 52 0.52 -25.38 -3.42
CA ALA A 52 -0.74 -26.11 -3.21
C ALA A 52 -1.67 -25.44 -2.19
N ILE A 53 -1.13 -24.76 -1.17
CA ILE A 53 -1.92 -24.00 -0.19
C ILE A 53 -2.46 -22.71 -0.82
N ILE A 54 -1.62 -21.97 -1.54
CA ILE A 54 -1.98 -20.69 -2.15
C ILE A 54 -2.97 -20.88 -3.31
N GLU A 55 -2.85 -21.96 -4.08
CA GLU A 55 -3.72 -22.27 -5.21
C GLU A 55 -5.06 -22.90 -4.78
N LYS A 56 -5.25 -23.13 -3.48
CA LYS A 56 -6.47 -23.74 -2.95
C LYS A 56 -7.68 -22.86 -3.27
N THR A 57 -8.69 -23.47 -3.90
CA THR A 57 -9.92 -22.75 -4.32
C THR A 57 -10.68 -22.12 -3.16
N SER A 58 -10.56 -22.65 -1.93
CA SER A 58 -11.12 -22.00 -0.73
C SER A 58 -10.42 -20.68 -0.44
N LEU A 59 -9.09 -20.64 -0.49
CA LEU A 59 -8.30 -19.44 -0.25
C LEU A 59 -8.61 -18.36 -1.29
N VAL A 60 -8.73 -18.73 -2.56
CA VAL A 60 -9.14 -17.79 -3.63
C VAL A 60 -10.56 -17.26 -3.39
N LYS A 61 -11.49 -18.10 -2.94
CA LYS A 61 -12.86 -17.66 -2.60
C LYS A 61 -12.88 -16.73 -1.38
N ASP A 62 -12.06 -17.01 -0.40
CA ASP A 62 -11.96 -16.22 0.83
C ASP A 62 -11.29 -14.87 0.53
N ILE A 63 -10.25 -14.82 -0.29
CA ILE A 63 -9.65 -13.56 -0.77
C ILE A 63 -10.70 -12.68 -1.46
N ARG A 64 -11.59 -13.25 -2.28
CA ARG A 64 -12.67 -12.47 -2.92
C ARG A 64 -13.72 -11.96 -1.93
N LYS A 65 -13.88 -12.62 -0.80
CA LYS A 65 -14.75 -12.20 0.30
C LYS A 65 -14.05 -11.24 1.27
N MET A 66 -12.72 -11.21 1.26
CA MET A 66 -11.98 -10.18 1.99
C MET A 66 -12.39 -8.83 1.43
N SER A 67 -12.67 -7.89 2.33
CA SER A 67 -13.02 -6.54 1.94
C SER A 67 -11.81 -5.88 1.28
N CYS A 68 -11.82 -5.78 -0.06
CA CYS A 68 -10.73 -5.17 -0.83
C CYS A 68 -10.54 -3.68 -0.50
N SER A 69 -11.54 -3.03 0.11
CA SER A 69 -11.60 -1.58 0.30
C SER A 69 -11.71 -1.12 1.75
N GLN A 70 -12.04 -2.00 2.71
CA GLN A 70 -12.18 -1.60 4.11
C GLN A 70 -10.97 -2.08 4.91
N GLN A 71 -9.79 -1.60 4.56
CA GLN A 71 -8.67 -1.69 5.49
C GLN A 71 -8.93 -0.67 6.60
N THR A 72 -9.24 -1.14 7.80
CA THR A 72 -9.58 -0.28 8.94
C THR A 72 -8.36 0.31 9.64
N SER A 73 -7.14 -0.06 9.23
CA SER A 73 -5.89 0.41 9.83
C SER A 73 -5.78 1.93 9.96
N SER A 74 -6.21 2.67 8.93
CA SER A 74 -6.20 4.14 8.90
C SER A 74 -7.21 4.71 9.91
N LEU A 75 -8.39 4.10 10.00
CA LEU A 75 -9.41 4.49 10.97
C LEU A 75 -8.99 4.14 12.40
N GLU A 76 -8.39 2.97 12.61
CA GLU A 76 -7.91 2.48 13.90
C GLU A 76 -6.74 3.32 14.43
N SER A 77 -5.81 3.71 13.55
CA SER A 77 -4.71 4.62 13.90
C SER A 77 -5.23 6.00 14.26
N PHE A 78 -6.18 6.56 13.51
CA PHE A 78 -6.82 7.82 13.88
C PHE A 78 -7.58 7.72 15.21
N HIS A 79 -8.32 6.64 15.43
CA HIS A 79 -9.03 6.39 16.69
C HIS A 79 -8.09 6.31 17.90
N SER A 80 -6.92 5.72 17.71
CA SER A 80 -5.87 5.67 18.75
C SER A 80 -5.40 7.08 19.14
N LEU A 81 -5.25 7.99 18.18
CA LEU A 81 -4.92 9.40 18.45
C LEU A 81 -6.04 10.11 19.22
N ILE A 82 -7.31 9.86 18.89
CA ILE A 82 -8.44 10.41 19.65
C ILE A 82 -8.37 9.97 21.12
N ASN A 83 -8.10 8.69 21.36
CA ASN A 83 -7.96 8.16 22.72
C ASN A 83 -6.77 8.78 23.47
N GLN A 84 -5.68 9.12 22.77
CA GLN A 84 -4.51 9.78 23.35
C GLN A 84 -4.78 11.26 23.69
N PHE A 85 -5.40 12.02 22.79
CA PHE A 85 -5.60 13.46 22.96
C PHE A 85 -6.85 13.82 23.78
N ALA A 86 -7.91 13.01 23.67
CA ALA A 86 -9.21 13.20 24.31
C ALA A 86 -9.73 11.88 24.93
N PRO A 87 -9.04 11.33 25.94
CA PRO A 87 -9.46 10.08 26.58
C PRO A 87 -10.83 10.23 27.24
N LYS A 88 -11.71 9.24 27.01
CA LYS A 88 -13.09 9.21 27.54
C LYS A 88 -13.17 9.30 29.06
N MET A 89 -12.12 8.82 29.75
CA MET A 89 -12.03 8.83 31.21
C MET A 89 -11.82 10.21 31.82
N LYS A 90 -11.49 11.23 31.00
CA LYS A 90 -11.24 12.59 31.47
C LYS A 90 -12.37 13.52 31.03
N ALA A 91 -12.90 14.28 31.99
CA ALA A 91 -13.88 15.32 31.70
C ALA A 91 -13.18 16.53 31.05
N PHE A 92 -13.79 17.02 29.97
CA PHE A 92 -13.35 18.21 29.26
C PHE A 92 -14.57 19.11 28.99
N SER A 93 -14.35 20.41 28.92
CA SER A 93 -15.36 21.32 28.37
C SER A 93 -15.58 21.02 26.89
N HIS A 94 -16.73 21.44 26.35
CA HIS A 94 -17.04 21.27 24.93
C HIS A 94 -15.92 21.85 24.04
N ALA A 95 -15.49 23.09 24.31
CA ALA A 95 -14.36 23.71 23.61
C ALA A 95 -13.06 22.89 23.77
N GLY A 96 -12.81 22.32 24.95
CA GLY A 96 -11.66 21.47 25.20
C GLY A 96 -11.63 20.20 24.34
N ILE A 97 -12.77 19.52 24.18
CA ILE A 97 -12.88 18.33 23.32
C ILE A 97 -12.65 18.72 21.86
N VAL A 98 -13.29 19.79 21.39
CA VAL A 98 -13.17 20.25 20.00
C VAL A 98 -11.71 20.58 19.66
N SER A 99 -11.01 21.34 20.50
CA SER A 99 -9.60 21.68 20.24
C SER A 99 -8.70 20.43 20.21
N ARG A 100 -8.96 19.44 21.08
CA ARG A 100 -8.18 18.19 21.14
C ARG A 100 -8.43 17.30 19.93
N LEU A 101 -9.67 17.26 19.44
CA LEU A 101 -9.99 16.51 18.22
C LEU A 101 -9.33 17.14 16.99
N HIS A 102 -9.29 18.47 16.90
CA HIS A 102 -8.53 19.17 15.84
C HIS A 102 -7.04 18.84 15.93
N LEU A 103 -6.46 18.85 17.13
CA LEU A 103 -5.05 18.49 17.32
C LEU A 103 -4.77 17.05 16.86
N ALA A 104 -5.66 16.11 17.20
CA ALA A 104 -5.56 14.72 16.75
C ALA A 104 -5.61 14.60 15.21
N ALA A 105 -6.51 15.36 14.57
CA ALA A 105 -6.62 15.40 13.10
C ALA A 105 -5.37 16.00 12.43
N LEU A 106 -4.85 17.11 12.95
CA LEU A 106 -3.61 17.72 12.45
C LEU A 106 -2.43 16.75 12.58
N HIS A 107 -2.31 16.10 13.74
CA HIS A 107 -1.26 15.10 13.96
C HIS A 107 -1.40 13.91 13.01
N TYR A 108 -2.61 13.42 12.79
CA TYR A 108 -2.86 12.33 11.84
C TYR A 108 -2.47 12.74 10.43
N ASN A 109 -2.93 13.89 9.94
CA ASN A 109 -2.66 14.36 8.58
C ASN A 109 -1.16 14.51 8.30
N GLU A 110 -0.39 15.03 9.25
CA GLU A 110 1.06 15.18 9.11
C GLU A 110 1.80 13.83 9.09
N ASN A 111 1.28 12.81 9.78
CA ASN A 111 1.99 11.55 10.02
C ASN A 111 1.43 10.35 9.24
N SER A 112 0.32 10.50 8.53
CA SER A 112 -0.36 9.39 7.82
C SER A 112 0.49 8.82 6.68
N ASP A 113 1.25 9.67 6.00
CA ASP A 113 2.10 9.29 4.87
C ASP A 113 3.52 8.88 5.28
N ARG A 114 3.78 8.81 6.60
CA ARG A 114 5.11 8.46 7.09
C ARG A 114 5.43 7.01 6.73
N GLN A 115 6.50 6.82 5.95
CA GLN A 115 6.97 5.49 5.60
C GLN A 115 7.37 4.70 6.86
N GLN A 116 7.03 3.41 6.87
CA GLN A 116 7.45 2.51 7.94
C GLN A 116 8.97 2.41 7.99
N ALA A 117 9.54 2.47 9.19
CA ALA A 117 10.98 2.30 9.39
C ALA A 117 11.40 0.89 8.95
N THR A 118 12.34 0.80 8.02
CA THR A 118 12.94 -0.48 7.64
C THR A 118 14.03 -0.82 8.67
N THR A 119 13.97 -2.01 9.27
CA THR A 119 14.94 -2.51 10.27
C THR A 119 15.76 -3.64 9.67
#